data_AF-A0A509KWH9-F1
#
_entry.id   AF-A0A509KWH9-F1
#
_cell.length_a   1.000
_cell.length_b   1.000
_cell.length_c   1.000
_cell.angle_alpha   90.00
_cell.angle_beta   90.00
_cell.angle_gamma   90.00
#
_symmetry.space_group_name_H-M   'P 1'
#
loop_
_entity.id
_entity.type
_entity.pdbx_description
1 polymer ?
#
loop_
_entity_poly.entity_id
_entity_poly.type
_entity_poly.pdbx_seq_one_letter_code
_entity_poly.pdbx_strand_id
1 'polypeptide(L)'
;MAPRVIKGIPITFGFLLASLLPLLVPVTVEAQGNDQEYTAKILEFTTEPFFATPLVDHLPASETVPTPLDFLGHIAGAADVLT
;
A
#
# COMPACT_ATOMS: atom_id res chain seq x y z
N MET A 1 56.55 -35.42 -1.04
CA MET A 1 55.55 -36.32 -0.41
C MET A 1 54.93 -35.58 0.78
N ALA A 2 53.80 -34.90 0.57
CA ALA A 2 52.89 -34.44 1.62
C ALA A 2 51.53 -34.12 0.95
N PRO A 3 50.42 -34.80 1.30
CA PRO A 3 49.13 -34.61 0.64
C PRO A 3 48.33 -33.42 1.22
N ARG A 4 47.61 -32.76 0.32
CA ARG A 4 46.60 -31.71 0.56
C ARG A 4 45.48 -32.23 1.47
N VAL A 5 44.97 -31.39 2.38
CA VAL A 5 43.65 -31.61 3.00
C VAL A 5 42.87 -30.30 2.99
N ILE A 6 41.97 -30.18 2.02
CA ILE A 6 40.87 -29.22 1.99
C ILE A 6 39.75 -29.86 2.84
N LYS A 7 39.36 -29.24 3.97
CA LYS A 7 38.19 -29.67 4.75
C LYS A 7 37.12 -28.58 4.67
N GLY A 8 36.14 -28.83 3.79
CA GLY A 8 34.92 -28.06 3.71
C GLY A 8 34.08 -28.24 4.96
N ILE A 9 33.65 -27.13 5.53
CA ILE A 9 32.66 -27.06 6.61
C ILE A 9 31.28 -27.15 5.95
N PRO A 10 30.38 -28.06 6.37
CA PRO A 10 29.07 -28.21 5.76
C PRO A 10 28.14 -27.08 6.20
N ILE A 11 27.75 -26.23 5.24
CA ILE A 11 26.87 -25.05 5.36
C ILE A 11 25.42 -25.44 5.75
N THR A 12 25.12 -26.73 5.93
CA THR A 12 23.75 -27.25 6.00
C THR A 12 23.13 -27.30 7.41
N PHE A 13 23.89 -27.05 8.49
CA PHE A 13 23.35 -27.16 9.86
C PHE A 13 22.72 -25.86 10.40
N GLY A 14 22.97 -24.71 9.77
CA GLY A 14 22.43 -23.41 10.21
C GLY A 14 20.97 -23.15 9.79
N PHE A 15 20.40 -23.98 8.93
CA PHE A 15 19.11 -23.70 8.28
C PHE A 15 17.88 -24.17 9.07
N LEU A 16 18.04 -25.02 10.08
CA LEU A 16 16.89 -25.63 10.79
C LEU A 16 16.33 -24.72 11.90
N LEU A 17 17.14 -23.82 12.47
CA LEU A 17 16.70 -22.88 13.52
C LEU A 17 16.02 -21.61 12.96
N ALA A 18 16.26 -21.26 11.70
CA ALA A 18 15.69 -20.06 11.08
C ALA A 18 14.23 -20.22 10.61
N SER A 19 13.70 -21.45 10.58
CA SER A 19 12.36 -21.73 10.05
C SER A 19 11.21 -21.51 11.05
N LEU A 20 11.51 -21.37 12.35
CA LEU A 20 10.50 -21.17 13.41
C LEU A 20 10.36 -19.71 13.86
N LEU A 21 11.12 -18.78 13.26
CA LEU A 21 11.15 -17.37 13.67
C LEU A 21 10.06 -16.42 13.12
N PRO A 22 9.24 -16.71 12.08
CA PRO A 22 8.33 -15.70 11.53
C PRO A 22 7.03 -15.52 12.33
N LEU A 23 6.81 -16.28 13.42
CA LEU A 23 5.55 -16.21 14.19
C LEU A 23 5.43 -14.98 15.11
N LEU A 24 6.50 -14.20 15.28
CA LEU A 24 6.57 -13.07 16.22
C LEU A 24 6.59 -11.69 15.55
N VAL A 25 6.26 -11.60 14.25
CA VAL A 25 6.14 -10.31 13.58
C VAL A 25 4.73 -9.77 13.85
N PRO A 26 4.55 -8.66 14.58
CA PRO A 26 3.25 -8.02 14.68
C PRO A 26 2.85 -7.56 13.27
N VAL A 27 1.68 -7.99 12.81
CA VAL A 27 1.07 -7.42 11.60
C VAL A 27 0.72 -5.98 11.93
N THR A 28 1.54 -5.03 11.48
CA THR A 28 1.16 -3.63 11.50
C THR A 28 0.14 -3.42 10.39
N VAL A 29 -1.10 -3.08 10.78
CA VAL A 29 -2.05 -2.48 9.85
C VAL A 29 -1.62 -1.04 9.70
N GLU A 30 -0.69 -0.77 8.77
CA GLU A 30 -0.36 0.59 8.39
C GLU A 30 -1.67 1.27 7.93
N ALA A 31 -2.00 2.42 8.51
CA ALA A 31 -3.13 3.20 8.04
C ALA A 31 -2.85 3.59 6.58
N GLN A 32 -3.72 3.18 5.66
CA GLN A 32 -3.56 3.51 4.25
C GLN A 32 -3.53 5.03 4.11
N GLY A 33 -2.48 5.55 3.45
CA GLY A 33 -2.39 6.99 3.18
C GLY A 33 -3.55 7.44 2.29
N ASN A 34 -3.85 8.73 2.26
CA ASN A 34 -4.90 9.30 1.43
C ASN A 34 -4.32 10.03 0.22
N ASP A 35 -4.98 9.88 -0.92
CA ASP A 35 -4.71 10.69 -2.10
C ASP A 35 -5.12 12.14 -1.83
N GLN A 36 -4.14 13.03 -1.70
CA GLN A 36 -4.38 14.41 -1.29
C GLN A 36 -5.11 15.22 -2.36
N GLU A 37 -4.80 14.99 -3.65
CA GLU A 37 -5.35 15.77 -4.75
C GLU A 37 -6.83 15.44 -4.95
N TYR A 38 -7.17 14.15 -4.99
CA TYR A 38 -8.56 13.73 -5.15
C TYR A 38 -9.40 14.04 -3.90
N THR A 39 -8.81 13.91 -2.70
CA THR A 39 -9.47 14.31 -1.45
C THR A 39 -9.80 15.82 -1.46
N ALA A 40 -8.90 16.67 -1.94
CA ALA A 40 -9.18 18.10 -2.07
C ALA A 40 -10.38 18.37 -3.00
N LYS A 41 -10.48 17.63 -4.12
CA LYS A 41 -11.62 17.73 -5.04
C LYS A 41 -12.92 17.25 -4.39
N ILE A 42 -12.91 16.16 -3.63
CA ILE A 42 -14.09 15.71 -2.86
C ILE A 42 -14.60 16.85 -1.98
N LEU A 43 -13.71 17.52 -1.23
CA LEU A 43 -14.10 18.62 -0.35
C LEU A 43 -14.55 19.87 -1.11
N GLU A 44 -13.95 20.18 -2.26
CA GLU A 44 -14.33 21.30 -3.12
C GLU A 44 -15.74 21.13 -3.72
N PHE A 45 -16.06 19.92 -4.18
CA PHE A 45 -17.31 19.63 -4.88
C PHE A 45 -18.41 19.08 -3.97
N THR A 46 -18.12 18.86 -2.69
CA THR A 46 -19.14 18.56 -1.69
C THR A 46 -19.78 19.86 -1.22
N THR A 47 -21.06 20.03 -1.53
CA THR A 47 -21.78 21.30 -1.29
C THR A 47 -21.96 21.64 0.19
N GLU A 48 -22.06 20.63 1.06
CA GLU A 48 -22.26 20.83 2.49
C GLU A 48 -21.44 19.82 3.31
N PRO A 49 -20.83 20.24 4.43
CA PRO A 49 -19.89 19.41 5.18
C PRO A 49 -20.52 18.14 5.79
N PHE A 50 -21.82 18.15 6.04
CA PHE A 50 -22.52 16.97 6.57
C PHE A 50 -22.71 15.85 5.55
N PHE A 51 -22.44 16.10 4.25
CA PHE A 51 -22.37 15.05 3.23
C PHE A 51 -21.02 14.32 3.23
N ALA A 52 -19.96 14.95 3.74
CA ALA A 52 -18.60 14.40 3.82
C ALA A 52 -18.40 13.64 5.14
N THR A 53 -18.91 12.41 5.22
CA THR A 53 -18.64 11.52 6.36
C THR A 53 -17.24 10.89 6.24
N PRO A 54 -16.65 10.32 7.31
CA PRO A 54 -15.32 9.68 7.25
C PRO A 54 -15.17 8.54 6.24
N LEU A 55 -16.25 8.04 5.64
CA LEU A 55 -16.22 6.98 4.62
C LEU A 55 -16.18 7.53 3.19
N VAL A 56 -16.42 8.82 3.00
CA VAL A 56 -16.59 9.45 1.68
C VAL A 56 -15.89 10.81 1.56
N ASP A 57 -15.25 11.29 2.62
CA ASP A 57 -14.56 12.58 2.68
C ASP A 57 -13.12 12.54 2.15
N HIS A 58 -12.57 11.34 1.90
CA HIS A 58 -11.22 11.14 1.36
C HIS A 58 -11.13 9.91 0.47
N LEU A 59 -10.15 9.92 -0.44
CA LEU A 59 -9.80 8.74 -1.23
C LEU A 59 -8.56 8.07 -0.64
N PRO A 60 -8.64 6.80 -0.23
CA PRO A 60 -7.46 6.03 0.15
C PRO A 60 -6.51 5.86 -1.04
N ALA A 61 -5.25 6.21 -0.88
CA ALA A 61 -4.22 6.09 -1.90
C ALA A 61 -3.96 4.62 -2.25
N SER A 62 -3.70 4.34 -3.53
CA SER A 62 -3.35 3.02 -4.03
C SER A 62 -2.29 3.13 -5.12
N GLU A 63 -1.30 2.24 -5.10
CA GLU A 63 -0.30 2.14 -6.17
C GLU A 63 -0.80 1.34 -7.38
N THR A 64 -1.83 0.50 -7.20
CA THR A 64 -2.31 -0.45 -8.21
C THR A 64 -3.64 -0.02 -8.83
N VAL A 65 -4.46 0.70 -8.07
CA VAL A 65 -5.76 1.19 -8.53
C VAL A 65 -5.62 2.68 -8.86
N PRO A 66 -5.84 3.10 -10.12
CA PRO A 66 -5.76 4.51 -10.48
C PRO A 66 -6.89 5.30 -9.82
N THR A 67 -6.64 6.57 -9.54
CA THR A 67 -7.68 7.47 -9.03
C THR A 67 -8.71 7.77 -10.11
N PRO A 68 -9.92 8.22 -9.75
CA PRO A 68 -10.87 8.69 -10.76
C PRO A 68 -10.32 9.89 -11.54
N LEU A 69 -9.46 10.71 -10.93
CA LEU A 69 -8.81 11.81 -11.64
C LEU A 69 -7.80 11.31 -12.67
N ASP A 70 -7.02 10.27 -12.37
CA ASP A 70 -6.10 9.67 -13.35
C ASP A 70 -6.83 9.07 -14.55
N PHE A 71 -8.01 8.48 -14.30
CA PHE A 71 -8.79 7.80 -15.32
C PHE A 71 -9.70 8.73 -16.13
N LEU A 72 -10.45 9.61 -15.44
CA LEU A 72 -11.45 10.50 -16.05
C LEU A 72 -10.86 11.88 -16.41
N GLY A 73 -9.77 12.31 -15.76
CA GLY A 73 -9.22 13.66 -15.89
C GLY A 73 -10.01 14.75 -15.16
N HIS A 74 -11.08 14.38 -14.44
CA HIS A 74 -11.93 15.28 -13.66
C HIS A 74 -12.57 14.54 -12.48
N ILE A 75 -13.21 15.25 -11.55
CA ILE A 75 -13.92 14.62 -10.44
C ILE A 75 -15.15 13.85 -10.96
N ALA A 76 -15.43 12.68 -10.40
CA ALA A 76 -16.66 11.96 -10.70
C ALA A 76 -17.90 12.84 -10.43
N GLY A 77 -18.82 12.90 -11.40
CA GLY A 77 -20.03 13.73 -11.30
C GLY A 77 -19.80 15.22 -11.55
N ALA A 78 -18.69 15.62 -12.19
CA ALA A 78 -18.44 17.01 -12.57
C ALA A 78 -19.62 17.62 -13.36
N ALA A 79 -19.89 18.90 -13.10
CA ALA A 79 -20.92 19.64 -13.80
C ALA A 79 -20.64 19.69 -15.31
N ASP A 80 -21.69 19.57 -16.12
CA ASP A 80 -21.63 19.60 -17.59
C ASP A 80 -20.79 18.48 -18.24
N VAL A 81 -20.46 17.42 -17.50
CA VAL A 81 -19.76 16.24 -18.02
C VAL A 81 -20.60 14.98 -17.81
N LEU A 82 -20.86 14.23 -18.90
CA LEU A 82 -21.47 12.91 -18.87
C LEU A 82 -20.45 11.88 -19.35
N THR A 83 -20.05 10.99 -18.45
CA THR A 83 -19.11 9.87 -18.70
C THR A 83 -19.79 8.54 -18.60
#